data_AF-A0A1V4E9J0-F1
#
_entry.id   AF-A0A1V4E9J0-F1
#
_cell.length_a   1.000
_cell.length_b   1.000
_cell.length_c   1.000
_cell.angle_alpha   90.00
_cell.angle_beta   90.00
_cell.angle_gamma   90.00
#
_symmetry.space_group_name_H-M   'P 1'
#
loop_
_entity.id
_entity.type
_entity.pdbx_description
1 polymer ?
#
loop_
_entity_poly.entity_id
_entity_poly.type
_entity_poly.pdbx_seq_one_letter_code
_entity_poly.pdbx_strand_id
1 'polypeptide(L)'
;MNSVRRKILGLATVAATALTLLGTTTPADAATYPCQISGSTIPCTTVTGIDPGSWLQVRTGPGYTYGPIAEAYSRLYNGNQVGLTCWTLGDGAYDNPNYRYWMRVEVGNSYSGYVNDWYLNTGSPNVWKQQIRQCP
;
A
#
# COMPACT_ATOMS: atom_id res chain seq x y z
N MET A 1 -21.77 -1.32 -79.00
CA MET A 1 -21.61 -2.36 -77.96
C MET A 1 -21.18 -1.70 -76.66
N ASN A 2 -22.02 -1.85 -75.64
CA ASN A 2 -21.82 -1.83 -74.19
C ASN A 2 -21.09 -0.67 -73.48
N SER A 3 -21.92 0.09 -72.75
CA SER A 3 -21.71 0.75 -71.46
C SER A 3 -20.63 0.13 -70.56
N VAL A 4 -19.88 0.95 -69.80
CA VAL A 4 -19.85 0.95 -68.32
C VAL A 4 -19.22 2.25 -67.80
N ARG A 5 -19.99 3.03 -67.01
CA ARG A 5 -19.49 4.06 -66.07
C ARG A 5 -18.84 3.38 -64.87
N ARG A 6 -17.68 3.87 -64.40
CA ARG A 6 -17.25 3.67 -63.00
C ARG A 6 -16.84 5.00 -62.37
N LYS A 7 -17.64 5.42 -61.38
CA LYS A 7 -17.32 6.45 -60.39
C LYS A 7 -16.42 5.81 -59.35
N ILE A 8 -15.30 6.44 -58.99
CA ILE A 8 -14.52 6.08 -57.81
C ILE A 8 -14.42 7.32 -56.94
N LEU A 9 -15.08 7.28 -55.78
CA LEU A 9 -14.93 8.25 -54.70
C LEU A 9 -13.55 8.06 -54.07
N GLY A 10 -12.75 9.13 -54.04
CA GLY A 10 -11.49 9.20 -53.31
C GLY A 10 -11.70 9.76 -51.91
N LEU A 11 -11.28 9.00 -50.90
CA LEU A 11 -11.47 9.20 -49.47
C LEU A 11 -10.77 10.46 -48.94
N ALA A 12 -11.47 11.23 -48.09
CA ALA A 12 -10.88 12.28 -47.27
C ALA A 12 -10.24 11.65 -46.02
N THR A 13 -8.92 11.63 -45.97
CA THR A 13 -8.14 11.23 -44.79
C THR A 13 -8.10 12.38 -43.78
N VAL A 14 -8.82 12.22 -42.66
CA VAL A 14 -8.71 13.10 -41.49
C VAL A 14 -7.48 12.68 -40.69
N ALA A 15 -6.44 13.51 -40.69
CA ALA A 15 -5.27 13.32 -39.81
C ALA A 15 -5.58 13.91 -38.43
N ALA A 16 -5.95 13.06 -37.48
CA ALA A 16 -6.05 13.44 -36.07
C ALA A 16 -4.65 13.35 -35.42
N THR A 17 -4.02 14.48 -35.14
CA THR A 17 -2.81 14.56 -34.31
C THR A 17 -3.17 14.30 -32.85
N ALA A 18 -2.88 13.09 -32.37
CA ALA A 18 -2.93 12.76 -30.95
C ALA A 18 -1.70 13.36 -30.25
N LEU A 19 -1.91 14.34 -29.36
CA LEU A 19 -0.88 14.76 -28.41
C LEU A 19 -0.68 13.64 -27.38
N THR A 20 0.46 12.97 -27.44
CA THR A 20 0.93 12.10 -26.37
C THR A 20 1.39 12.95 -25.20
N LEU A 21 0.50 13.13 -24.22
CA LEU A 21 0.89 13.56 -22.88
C LEU A 21 1.81 12.47 -22.30
N LEU A 22 3.12 12.71 -22.35
CA LEU A 22 4.10 12.00 -21.54
C LEU A 22 3.86 12.39 -20.08
N GLY A 23 2.87 11.76 -19.46
CA GLY A 23 2.69 11.82 -18.01
C GLY A 23 3.92 11.20 -17.37
N THR A 24 4.76 12.02 -16.73
CA THR A 24 5.71 11.52 -15.74
C THR A 24 4.86 10.85 -14.66
N THR A 25 4.81 9.52 -14.64
CA THR A 25 4.32 8.80 -13.49
C THR A 25 5.31 9.05 -12.38
N THR A 26 5.10 10.10 -11.59
CA THR A 26 5.68 10.19 -10.25
C THR A 26 5.37 8.86 -9.59
N PRO A 27 6.35 8.17 -8.97
CA PRO A 27 6.03 6.98 -8.20
C PRO A 27 4.87 7.36 -7.28
N ALA A 28 3.84 6.52 -7.20
CA ALA A 28 2.79 6.72 -6.21
C ALA A 28 3.51 6.76 -4.86
N ASP A 29 3.67 7.96 -4.31
CA ASP A 29 4.22 8.20 -2.98
C ASP A 29 3.31 7.42 -2.06
N ALA A 30 3.78 6.25 -1.65
CA ALA A 30 3.09 5.48 -0.66
C ALA A 30 3.13 6.30 0.62
N ALA A 31 1.92 6.61 1.06
CA ALA A 31 1.64 7.80 1.82
C ALA A 31 1.75 7.48 3.31
N THR A 32 2.96 7.58 3.86
CA THR A 32 3.03 7.91 5.28
C THR A 32 2.63 9.37 5.44
N TYR A 33 1.64 9.65 6.29
CA TYR A 33 1.15 11.01 6.55
C TYR A 33 1.11 11.27 8.06
N PRO A 34 1.27 12.52 8.50
CA PRO A 34 1.14 12.83 9.93
C PRO A 34 -0.31 12.62 10.38
N CYS A 35 -0.52 11.94 11.51
CA CYS A 35 -1.83 11.84 12.13
C CYS A 35 -1.76 11.87 13.67
N GLN A 36 -2.90 12.13 14.31
CA GLN A 36 -3.03 12.05 15.77
C GLN A 36 -3.48 10.66 16.19
N ILE A 37 -2.66 9.95 16.95
CA ILE A 37 -3.02 8.69 17.62
C ILE A 37 -2.53 8.75 19.05
N SER A 38 -3.37 8.31 19.99
CA SER A 38 -3.05 8.28 21.44
C SER A 38 -2.54 9.62 22.00
N GLY A 39 -2.99 10.75 21.44
CA GLY A 39 -2.57 12.10 21.85
C GLY A 39 -1.19 12.55 21.35
N SER A 40 -0.57 11.81 20.41
CA SER A 40 0.71 12.16 19.79
C SER A 40 0.58 12.31 18.28
N THR A 41 1.37 13.23 17.70
CA THR A 41 1.56 13.32 16.24
C THR A 41 2.60 12.30 15.82
N ILE A 42 2.18 11.27 15.08
CA ILE A 42 3.08 10.22 14.57
C ILE A 42 2.86 10.00 13.07
N PRO A 43 3.84 9.41 12.36
CA PRO A 43 3.62 8.96 10.98
C PRO A 43 2.57 7.86 10.96
N CYS A 44 1.62 7.94 10.05
CA CYS A 44 0.52 7.00 9.92
C CYS A 44 0.39 6.52 8.48
N THR A 45 -0.25 5.38 8.31
CA THR A 45 -0.56 4.79 7.00
C THR A 45 -1.88 4.04 7.08
N THR A 46 -2.29 3.44 5.97
CA THR A 46 -3.48 2.59 5.89
C THR A 46 -3.12 1.15 5.60
N VAL A 47 -3.92 0.23 6.14
CA VAL A 47 -3.86 -1.20 5.81
C VAL A 47 -4.41 -1.43 4.41
N THR A 48 -3.75 -2.30 3.65
CA THR A 48 -4.09 -2.64 2.27
C THR A 48 -3.72 -4.09 1.95
N GLY A 49 -4.18 -4.59 0.80
CA GLY A 49 -3.78 -5.91 0.29
C GLY A 49 -4.31 -7.10 1.08
N ILE A 50 -5.34 -6.91 1.92
CA ILE A 50 -6.03 -8.00 2.62
C ILE A 50 -7.17 -8.53 1.77
N ASP A 51 -7.29 -9.85 1.67
CA ASP A 51 -8.37 -10.50 0.93
C ASP A 51 -9.76 -10.18 1.50
N PRO A 52 -10.81 -10.09 0.65
CA PRO A 52 -12.18 -9.91 1.12
C PRO A 52 -12.60 -10.96 2.15
N GLY A 53 -13.20 -10.52 3.26
CA GLY A 53 -13.63 -11.41 4.35
C GLY A 53 -12.51 -11.81 5.33
N SER A 54 -11.27 -11.36 5.10
CA SER A 54 -10.12 -11.60 5.97
C SER A 54 -9.72 -10.33 6.73
N TRP A 55 -8.78 -10.47 7.66
CA TRP A 55 -8.18 -9.37 8.41
C TRP A 55 -6.68 -9.57 8.59
N LEU A 56 -5.97 -8.46 8.74
CA LEU A 56 -4.58 -8.43 9.19
C LEU A 56 -4.55 -8.54 10.72
N GLN A 57 -3.86 -9.56 11.24
CA GLN A 57 -3.70 -9.71 12.67
C GLN A 57 -2.53 -8.87 13.20
N VAL A 58 -2.80 -8.04 14.21
CA VAL A 58 -1.78 -7.33 15.00
C VAL A 58 -1.24 -8.26 16.07
N ARG A 59 0.08 -8.45 16.07
CA ARG A 59 0.76 -9.50 16.87
C ARG A 59 1.62 -8.93 17.96
N THR A 60 1.93 -9.74 18.97
CA THR A 60 2.85 -9.36 20.05
C THR A 60 4.32 -9.30 19.63
N GLY A 61 4.68 -9.85 18.46
CA GLY A 61 6.02 -9.80 17.89
C GLY A 61 6.04 -9.95 16.36
N PRO A 62 7.21 -9.76 15.73
CA PRO A 62 7.35 -9.67 14.27
C PRO A 62 7.41 -11.06 13.60
N GLY A 63 6.33 -11.83 13.71
CA GLY A 63 6.25 -13.16 13.10
C GLY A 63 4.91 -13.84 13.30
N TYR A 64 4.66 -14.90 12.53
CA TYR A 64 3.39 -15.62 12.54
C TYR A 64 3.21 -16.56 13.74
N THR A 65 4.30 -16.89 14.44
CA THR A 65 4.28 -17.66 15.69
C THR A 65 3.82 -16.83 16.90
N TYR A 66 3.87 -15.50 16.81
CA TYR A 66 3.41 -14.61 17.87
C TYR A 66 1.88 -14.50 17.88
N GLY A 67 1.31 -14.57 19.08
CA GLY A 67 -0.12 -14.42 19.30
C GLY A 67 -0.65 -13.01 18.99
N PRO A 68 -1.98 -12.85 18.94
CA PRO A 68 -2.60 -11.54 18.80
C PRO A 68 -2.32 -10.66 20.03
N ILE A 69 -2.37 -9.35 19.85
CA ILE A 69 -2.58 -8.42 20.98
C ILE A 69 -4.01 -8.56 21.54
N ALA A 70 -4.43 -7.68 22.45
CA ALA A 70 -5.79 -7.68 22.99
C ALA A 70 -6.86 -7.75 21.87
N GLU A 71 -7.84 -8.64 22.03
CA GLU A 71 -8.74 -9.09 20.95
C GLU A 71 -9.40 -7.93 20.19
N ALA A 72 -9.91 -6.93 20.92
CA ALA A 72 -10.59 -5.75 20.37
C ALA A 72 -9.73 -4.90 19.42
N TYR A 73 -8.40 -5.04 19.47
CA TYR A 73 -7.43 -4.27 18.68
C TYR A 73 -6.61 -5.15 17.74
N SER A 74 -6.82 -6.46 17.80
CA SER A 74 -5.98 -7.44 17.12
C SER A 74 -6.29 -7.61 15.64
N ARG A 75 -7.40 -7.07 15.13
CA ARG A 75 -7.87 -7.26 13.76
C ARG A 75 -7.95 -5.94 13.03
N LEU A 76 -7.23 -5.82 11.92
CA LEU A 76 -7.28 -4.68 11.02
C LEU A 76 -7.80 -5.09 9.65
N TYR A 77 -8.56 -4.21 9.03
CA TYR A 77 -9.15 -4.38 7.70
C TYR A 77 -8.58 -3.34 6.73
N ASN A 78 -8.75 -3.57 5.42
CA ASN A 78 -8.36 -2.60 4.41
C ASN A 78 -8.95 -1.21 4.71
N GLY A 79 -8.11 -0.18 4.61
CA GLY A 79 -8.47 1.21 4.92
C GLY A 79 -8.37 1.59 6.39
N ASN A 80 -8.14 0.65 7.32
CA ASN A 80 -7.85 1.01 8.71
C ASN A 80 -6.55 1.80 8.80
N GLN A 81 -6.57 2.88 9.56
CA GLN A 81 -5.40 3.70 9.83
C GLN A 81 -4.60 3.12 11.00
N VAL A 82 -3.28 3.10 10.86
CA VAL A 82 -2.35 2.72 11.92
C VAL A 82 -1.22 3.74 12.06
N GLY A 83 -0.76 3.95 13.28
CA GLY A 83 0.42 4.77 13.57
C GLY A 83 1.69 3.93 13.52
N LEU A 84 2.78 4.47 12.97
CA LEU A 84 4.05 3.78 12.78
C LEU A 84 5.06 4.26 13.82
N THR A 85 5.58 3.34 14.64
CA THR A 85 6.50 3.71 15.73
C THR A 85 7.96 3.32 15.45
N CYS A 86 8.19 2.10 14.96
CA CYS A 86 9.50 1.60 14.55
C CYS A 86 9.34 0.39 13.62
N TRP A 87 10.41 -0.01 12.94
CA TRP A 87 10.44 -1.20 12.10
C TRP A 87 11.45 -2.25 12.59
N THR A 88 11.23 -3.52 12.26
CA THR A 88 12.20 -4.59 12.49
C THR A 88 12.10 -5.66 11.40
N LEU A 89 13.05 -6.60 11.40
CA LEU A 89 12.97 -7.80 10.57
C LEU A 89 12.27 -8.92 11.33
N GLY A 90 11.58 -9.78 10.59
CA GLY A 90 10.83 -10.90 11.14
C GLY A 90 10.64 -12.04 10.16
N ASP A 91 9.51 -12.72 10.28
CA ASP A 91 9.06 -13.68 9.25
C ASP A 91 8.75 -12.95 7.93
N GLY A 92 8.78 -13.68 6.81
CA GLY A 92 8.28 -13.17 5.54
C GLY A 92 6.79 -12.85 5.60
N ALA A 93 6.26 -12.06 4.66
CA ALA A 93 4.82 -11.94 4.48
C ALA A 93 4.25 -13.28 3.98
N TYR A 94 2.97 -13.54 4.24
CA TYR A 94 2.32 -14.78 3.84
C TYR A 94 2.33 -14.94 2.31
N ASP A 95 2.02 -13.86 1.58
CA ASP A 95 2.01 -13.83 0.12
C ASP A 95 3.38 -13.53 -0.51
N ASN A 96 4.33 -13.08 0.32
CA ASN A 96 5.71 -12.82 -0.11
C ASN A 96 6.71 -13.18 1.01
N PRO A 97 7.11 -14.46 1.11
CA PRO A 97 8.00 -14.93 2.17
C PRO A 97 9.38 -14.25 2.20
N ASN A 98 9.78 -13.58 1.12
CA ASN A 98 11.04 -12.83 1.06
C ASN A 98 10.92 -11.40 1.61
N TYR A 99 9.69 -10.89 1.79
CA TYR A 99 9.46 -9.56 2.35
C TYR A 99 9.32 -9.62 3.87
N ARG A 100 10.42 -9.29 4.57
CA ARG A 100 10.59 -9.56 6.00
C ARG A 100 10.45 -8.34 6.91
N TYR A 101 9.92 -7.23 6.40
CA TYR A 101 9.78 -5.99 7.17
C TYR A 101 8.50 -6.00 7.99
N TRP A 102 8.63 -5.76 9.29
CA TRP A 102 7.52 -5.63 10.23
C TRP A 102 7.53 -4.24 10.85
N MET A 103 6.35 -3.63 10.91
CA MET A 103 6.12 -2.35 11.58
C MET A 103 5.53 -2.59 12.96
N ARG A 104 6.10 -1.94 13.97
CA ARG A 104 5.43 -1.78 15.25
C ARG A 104 4.42 -0.64 15.12
N VAL A 105 3.14 -0.99 15.21
CA VAL A 105 2.03 -0.10 14.96
C VAL A 105 1.26 0.26 16.22
N GLU A 106 0.75 1.49 16.29
CA GLU A 106 -0.27 1.91 17.24
C GLU A 106 -1.66 1.83 16.59
N VAL A 107 -2.60 1.22 17.31
CA VAL A 107 -3.98 0.97 16.84
C VAL A 107 -5.04 1.67 17.71
N GLY A 108 -4.61 2.58 18.59
CA GLY A 108 -5.46 3.37 19.48
C GLY A 108 -5.43 2.90 20.93
N ASN A 109 -5.89 3.75 21.85
CA ASN A 109 -5.95 3.49 23.30
C ASN A 109 -4.65 2.94 23.92
N SER A 110 -3.50 3.41 23.44
CA SER A 110 -2.16 2.93 23.86
C SER A 110 -1.84 1.47 23.50
N TYR A 111 -2.68 0.79 22.71
CA TYR A 111 -2.37 -0.54 22.22
C TYR A 111 -1.43 -0.47 21.01
N SER A 112 -0.41 -1.32 21.06
CA SER A 112 0.57 -1.45 20.00
C SER A 112 0.98 -2.90 19.81
N GLY A 113 1.37 -3.24 18.59
CA GLY A 113 1.85 -4.56 18.22
C GLY A 113 2.53 -4.52 16.86
N TYR A 114 2.71 -5.67 16.24
CA TYR A 114 3.45 -5.82 14.99
C TYR A 114 2.55 -6.30 13.87
N VAL A 115 2.74 -5.71 12.70
CA VAL A 115 2.16 -6.18 11.42
C VAL A 115 3.23 -6.18 10.34
N ASN A 116 3.11 -7.07 9.36
CA ASN A 116 4.03 -7.09 8.24
C ASN A 116 3.73 -5.89 7.32
N ASP A 117 4.76 -5.14 6.95
CA ASP A 117 4.68 -3.92 6.14
C ASP A 117 4.15 -4.18 4.72
N TRP A 118 4.22 -5.42 4.23
CA TRP A 118 3.60 -5.86 2.97
C TRP A 118 2.11 -5.54 2.87
N TYR A 119 1.42 -5.45 4.01
CA TYR A 119 0.00 -5.16 4.11
C TYR A 119 -0.29 -3.70 4.50
N LEU A 120 0.69 -2.81 4.36
CA LEU A 120 0.57 -1.38 4.64
C LEU A 120 0.85 -0.56 3.37
N ASN A 121 0.20 0.60 3.27
CA ASN A 121 0.42 1.54 2.18
C ASN A 121 1.60 2.50 2.46
N THR A 122 2.70 1.97 2.99
CA THR A 122 3.95 2.71 3.35
C THR A 122 4.93 2.82 2.17
N GLY A 123 4.83 1.88 1.22
CA GLY A 123 5.62 1.80 0.00
C GLY A 123 7.01 1.28 0.21
N SER A 124 7.99 1.88 -0.47
CA SER A 124 9.33 1.32 -0.53
C SER A 124 10.06 1.42 0.81
N PRO A 125 10.66 0.32 1.29
CA PRO A 125 11.58 0.35 2.43
C PRO A 125 12.70 1.37 2.33
N ASN A 126 13.13 1.71 1.12
CA ASN A 126 14.20 2.71 0.92
C ASN A 126 13.74 4.13 1.28
N VAL A 127 12.44 4.40 1.25
CA VAL A 127 11.83 5.70 1.60
C VAL A 127 11.52 5.72 3.09
N TRP A 128 10.67 4.81 3.57
CA TRP A 128 10.19 4.89 4.94
C TRP A 128 11.27 4.60 6.00
N LYS A 129 12.35 3.86 5.69
CA LYS A 129 13.47 3.66 6.64
C LYS A 129 14.23 4.94 6.97
N GLN A 130 14.12 5.97 6.12
CA GLN A 130 14.73 7.27 6.38
C GLN A 130 13.92 8.08 7.41
N GLN A 131 12.66 7.74 7.60
CA GLN A 131 11.70 8.47 8.43
C GLN A 131 11.33 7.71 9.71
N ILE A 132 11.29 6.38 9.63
CA ILE A 132 10.90 5.48 10.71
C ILE A 132 12.15 4.77 11.18
N ARG A 133 12.47 4.92 12.47
CA ARG A 133 13.63 4.26 13.09
C ARG A 133 13.43 2.75 13.21
N GLN A 134 14.53 2.02 13.29
CA GLN A 134 14.48 0.60 13.67
C GLN A 134 14.07 0.44 15.14
N CYS A 135 13.36 -0.64 15.47
CA CYS A 135 13.03 -0.98 16.85
C CYS A 135 14.32 -1.35 17.63
N PRO A 136 14.38 -1.03 18.94
CA PRO A 136 15.49 -1.39 19.79
C PRO A 136 15.65 -2.91 19.94
#